data_AF-A0A836QKT4-F1
#
_entry.id   AF-A0A836QKT4-F1
#
_cell.length_a   1.000
_cell.length_b   1.000
_cell.length_c   1.000
_cell.angle_alpha   90.00
_cell.angle_beta   90.00
_cell.angle_gamma   90.00
#
_symmetry.space_group_name_H-M   'P 1'
#
loop_
_entity.id
_entity.type
_entity.pdbx_description
1 polymer ?
#
loop_
_entity_poly.entity_id
_entity_poly.type
_entity_poly.pdbx_seq_one_letter_code
_entity_poly.pdbx_strand_id
1 'polypeptide(L)' 'MSGHSQFKNIMYRKGAQDAKRAKLFAKHARELTVAAKAGGLNPDMNARLRTAISAARAVNMPNNNIERAIKRGGD' A
#
# COMPACT_ATOMS: atom_id res chain seq x y z
N MET A 1 -29.70 -16.63 -2.77
CA MET A 1 -29.74 -15.77 -3.98
C MET A 1 -29.98 -14.34 -3.54
N SER A 2 -29.19 -13.39 -4.05
CA SER A 2 -29.22 -11.99 -3.61
C SER A 2 -30.58 -11.33 -3.87
N GLY A 3 -31.27 -10.92 -2.81
CA GLY A 3 -32.50 -10.13 -2.91
C GLY A 3 -32.23 -8.77 -3.57
N HIS A 4 -32.95 -8.53 -4.66
CA HIS A 4 -33.22 -7.35 -5.53
C HIS A 4 -32.50 -5.98 -5.40
N SER A 5 -31.71 -5.68 -4.37
CA SER A 5 -30.99 -4.40 -4.29
C SER A 5 -29.62 -4.49 -4.96
N GLN A 6 -29.56 -4.09 -6.23
CA GLN A 6 -28.32 -3.92 -7.00
C GLN A 6 -27.28 -3.11 -6.21
N PHE A 7 -27.72 -2.04 -5.54
CA PHE A 7 -26.86 -1.19 -4.72
C PHE A 7 -26.24 -1.94 -3.53
N LYS A 8 -27.03 -2.71 -2.75
CA LYS A 8 -26.51 -3.46 -1.61
C LYS A 8 -25.47 -4.50 -2.04
N ASN A 9 -25.71 -5.21 -3.14
CA ASN A 9 -24.75 -6.17 -3.70
C ASN A 9 -23.44 -5.48 -4.14
N ILE A 10 -23.53 -4.31 -4.77
CA ILE A 10 -22.36 -3.51 -5.15
C ILE A 10 -21.60 -3.05 -3.89
N MET A 11 -22.29 -2.58 -2.86
CA MET A 11 -21.66 -2.16 -1.60
C MET A 11 -20.87 -3.29 -0.95
N TYR A 12 -21.46 -4.46 -0.75
CA TYR A 12 -20.76 -5.59 -0.12
C TYR A 12 -19.55 -6.03 -0.93
N ARG A 13 -19.68 -6.12 -2.26
CA ARG A 13 -18.58 -6.49 -3.16
C ARG A 13 -17.45 -5.45 -3.11
N LYS A 14 -17.76 -4.15 -3.20
CA LYS A 14 -16.77 -3.07 -3.12
C LYS A 14 -16.09 -3.05 -1.76
N GLY A 15 -16.85 -3.12 -0.66
CA GLY A 15 -16.29 -3.17 0.69
C GLY A 15 -15.32 -4.34 0.91
N ALA A 16 -15.65 -5.53 0.39
CA ALA A 16 -14.75 -6.68 0.46
C ALA A 16 -13.46 -6.48 -0.36
N GLN A 17 -13.55 -5.82 -1.52
CA GLN A 17 -12.40 -5.48 -2.35
C GLN A 17 -11.52 -4.42 -1.69
N ASP A 18 -12.12 -3.38 -1.13
CA ASP A 18 -11.42 -2.31 -0.43
C ASP A 18 -10.72 -2.84 0.82
N ALA A 19 -11.34 -3.74 1.59
CA ALA A 19 -10.71 -4.40 2.73
C ALA A 19 -9.48 -5.23 2.31
N LYS A 20 -9.53 -5.92 1.16
CA LYS A 20 -8.38 -6.65 0.61
C LYS A 20 -7.27 -5.68 0.19
N ARG A 21 -7.62 -4.58 -0.50
CA ARG A 21 -6.68 -3.54 -0.91
C ARG A 21 -6.01 -2.85 0.29
N ALA A 22 -6.77 -2.55 1.34
CA ALA A 22 -6.25 -1.96 2.57
C ALA A 22 -5.20 -2.87 3.25
N LYS A 23 -5.42 -4.20 3.27
CA LYS A 23 -4.43 -5.16 3.78
C LYS A 23 -3.15 -5.18 2.93
N LEU A 24 -3.25 -5.10 1.61
CA LEU A 24 -2.09 -4.99 0.72
C LEU A 24 -1.31 -3.71 0.99
N PHE A 25 -2.02 -2.58 1.10
CA PHE A 25 -1.39 -1.29 1.40
C PHE A 25 -0.66 -1.30 2.75
N ALA A 26 -1.25 -1.91 3.78
CA ALA A 26 -0.58 -2.06 5.08
C ALA A 26 0.70 -2.90 4.99
N LYS A 27 0.73 -3.96 4.16
CA LYS A 27 1.93 -4.77 3.93
C LYS A 27 3.03 -3.97 3.24
N HIS A 28 2.71 -3.27 2.15
CA HIS A 28 3.69 -2.46 1.43
C HIS A 28 4.20 -1.27 2.25
N ALA A 29 3.33 -0.62 3.04
CA ALA A 29 3.74 0.47 3.93
C ALA A 29 4.76 -0.01 4.97
N ARG A 30 4.55 -1.18 5.58
CA ARG A 30 5.53 -1.77 6.51
C ARG A 30 6.86 -2.08 5.82
N GLU A 31 6.83 -2.66 4.63
CA GLU A 31 8.06 -2.95 3.89
C GLU A 31 8.83 -1.68 3.52
N LEU A 32 8.14 -0.61 3.09
CA LEU A 32 8.74 0.70 2.83
C LEU A 32 9.40 1.28 4.07
N THR A 33 8.72 1.24 5.22
CA THR A 33 9.28 1.75 6.49
C THR A 33 10.50 0.95 6.93
N VAL A 34 10.46 -0.38 6.84
CA VAL A 34 11.61 -1.25 7.21
C VAL A 34 12.78 -1.03 6.26
N ALA A 35 12.53 -0.95 4.95
CA ALA A 35 13.56 -0.69 3.96
C ALA A 35 14.23 0.68 4.19
N ALA A 36 13.42 1.71 4.45
CA ALA A 36 13.91 3.06 4.75
C ALA A 36 14.76 3.09 6.04
N LYS A 37 14.34 2.39 7.10
CA LYS A 37 15.08 2.29 8.36
C LYS A 37 16.43 1.55 8.20
N ALA A 38 16.49 0.55 7.32
CA ALA A 38 17.68 -0.28 7.14
C ALA A 38 18.76 0.34 6.23
N GLY A 39 18.35 1.07 5.20
CA GLY A 39 19.28 1.57 4.15
C GLY A 39 19.16 3.06 3.86
N GLY A 40 18.50 3.81 4.74
CA GLY A 40 18.24 5.23 4.56
C GLY A 40 17.10 5.54 3.60
N LEU A 41 16.74 6.83 3.55
CA LEU A 41 15.58 7.38 2.85
C LEU A 41 15.75 7.49 1.33
N ASN A 42 16.98 7.36 0.82
CA ASN A 42 17.31 7.57 -0.59
C ASN A 42 17.14 6.28 -1.42
N PRO A 43 16.17 6.21 -2.36
CA PRO A 43 15.94 5.02 -3.19
C PRO A 43 17.09 4.67 -4.16
N ASP A 44 17.92 5.66 -4.47
CA ASP A 44 19.08 5.47 -5.35
C ASP A 44 20.22 4.72 -4.64
N MET A 45 20.34 4.93 -3.33
CA MET A 45 21.36 4.29 -2.48
C MET A 45 20.86 2.99 -1.83
N ASN A 46 19.55 2.71 -1.90
CA ASN A 46 18.90 1.58 -1.25
C ASN A 46 18.06 0.75 -2.25
N ALA A 47 18.65 -0.33 -2.75
CA ALA A 47 18.00 -1.22 -3.71
C ALA A 47 16.70 -1.84 -3.16
N ARG A 48 16.63 -2.13 -1.85
CA ARG A 48 15.44 -2.68 -1.19
C ARG A 48 14.30 -1.67 -1.14
N LEU A 49 14.63 -0.39 -0.89
CA LEU A 49 13.65 0.68 -0.93
C LEU A 49 13.12 0.89 -2.35
N ARG A 50 13.98 0.84 -3.37
CA ARG A 50 13.58 0.95 -4.77
C ARG A 50 12.60 -0.14 -5.20
N THR A 51 12.87 -1.40 -4.85
CA THR A 51 11.97 -2.51 -5.18
C THR A 51 10.65 -2.40 -4.42
N ALA A 52 10.68 -1.99 -3.15
CA ALA A 52 9.48 -1.76 -2.35
C ALA A 52 8.60 -0.64 -2.94
N ILE A 53 9.18 0.45 -3.43
CA ILE A 53 8.46 1.55 -4.11
C ILE A 53 7.80 1.04 -5.40
N SER A 54 8.52 0.30 -6.23
CA SER A 54 7.98 -0.28 -7.46
C SER A 54 6.82 -1.24 -7.18
N ALA A 55 6.94 -2.08 -6.15
CA ALA A 55 5.87 -2.99 -5.72
C ALA A 55 4.63 -2.24 -5.21
N ALA A 56 4.82 -1.16 -4.45
CA ALA A 56 3.72 -0.31 -3.98
C ALA A 56 3.00 0.40 -5.14
N ARG A 57 3.75 0.88 -6.14
CA ARG A 57 3.16 1.49 -7.35
C ARG A 57 2.39 0.48 -8.19
N ALA A 58 2.88 -0.76 -8.30
CA ALA A 58 2.20 -1.83 -9.04
C ALA A 58 0.80 -2.16 -8.48
N VAL A 59 0.56 -1.94 -7.19
CA VAL A 59 -0.77 -2.10 -6.57
C VAL A 59 -1.62 -0.83 -6.55
N ASN A 60 -1.21 0.22 -7.27
CA ASN A 60 -1.85 1.54 -7.29
C ASN A 60 -1.91 2.20 -5.91
N MET A 61 -0.89 2.02 -5.07
CA MET A 61 -0.77 2.78 -3.83
C MET A 61 -0.53 4.27 -4.18
N PRO A 62 -1.29 5.22 -3.59
CA PRO A 62 -1.06 6.65 -3.80
C PRO A 62 0.36 7.09 -3.42
N ASN A 63 0.98 7.95 -4.22
CA ASN A 63 2.35 8.45 -3.97
C ASN A 63 2.51 9.10 -2.59
N ASN A 64 1.51 9.87 -2.12
CA ASN A 64 1.51 10.45 -0.77
C ASN A 64 1.65 9.38 0.32
N ASN A 65 0.99 8.22 0.18
CA ASN A 65 1.11 7.13 1.15
C ASN A 65 2.50 6.50 1.13
N ILE A 66 3.11 6.39 -0.05
CA ILE A 66 4.48 5.88 -0.22
C ILE A 66 5.46 6.84 0.49
N GLU A 67 5.37 8.14 0.20
CA GLU A 67 6.22 9.17 0.81
C GLU A 67 6.07 9.21 2.34
N ARG A 68 4.83 9.11 2.86
CA ARG A 68 4.58 9.06 4.30
C ARG A 68 5.19 7.82 4.96
N ALA A 69 5.14 6.67 4.30
CA ALA A 69 5.71 5.42 4.82
C ALA A 69 7.25 5.46 4.83
N ILE A 70 7.86 6.09 3.83
CA ILE A 70 9.30 6.31 3.73
C ILE A 70 9.77 7.28 4.83
N LYS A 71 9.12 8.45 4.95
CA LYS A 71 9.46 9.46 5.98
C LYS A 71 9.41 8.87 7.38
N ARG A 72 8.36 8.11 7.70
CA ARG A 72 8.22 7.40 8.99
C ARG A 72 9.39 6.44 9.30
N GLY A 73 10.06 5.90 8.30
CA GLY A 73 11.21 5.02 8.51
C GLY A 73 12.52 5.75 8.78
N GLY A 74 12.57 7.06 8.51
CA GLY A 74 13.69 7.94 8.82
C GLY A 74 13.55 8.73 10.12
N ASP A 75 12.38 8.70 10.75
CA ASP A 75 12.18 9.07 12.16
C ASP A 75 12.62 7.90 13.07
#